data_AF-A0AAQ4E842-F1
#
_entry.id   AF-A0AAQ4E842-F1
#
_cell.length_a   1.000
_cell.length_b   1.000
_cell.length_c   1.000
_cell.angle_alpha   90.00
_cell.angle_beta   90.00
_cell.angle_gamma   90.00
#
_symmetry.space_group_name_H-M   'P 1'
#
loop_
_entity.id
_entity.type
_entity.pdbx_description
1 polymer ?
#
loop_
_entity_poly.entity_id
_entity_poly.type
_entity_poly.pdbx_seq_one_letter_code
_entity_poly.pdbx_strand_id
1 'polypeptide(L)'
;MAASSADSVLRASGAICAASSEPSRQRARKRFKIDEDLLLLREVVAQNPFERPETWNAVLQNVAFVVGREMTLRAVRRRVEVLVEYFRQQDSENLGK
;
A
#
# COMPACT_ATOMS: atom_id res chain seq x y z
N MET A 1 66.10 22.54 -34.43
CA MET A 1 66.82 22.29 -33.16
C MET A 1 66.07 23.00 -32.05
N ALA A 2 65.60 22.22 -31.05
CA ALA A 2 65.15 22.59 -29.68
C ALA A 2 64.11 23.74 -29.54
N ALA A 3 63.14 23.76 -28.63
CA ALA A 3 62.90 23.12 -27.33
C ALA A 3 61.36 23.10 -27.11
N SER A 4 60.74 22.04 -26.61
CA SER A 4 60.57 21.66 -25.19
C SER A 4 59.76 22.64 -24.33
N SER A 5 58.71 22.07 -23.71
CA SER A 5 58.04 22.49 -22.46
C SER A 5 57.23 23.80 -22.54
N ALA A 6 56.14 24.02 -21.80
CA ALA A 6 55.58 23.40 -20.60
C ALA A 6 54.09 23.74 -20.51
N ASP A 7 53.38 22.97 -19.68
CA ASP A 7 52.28 23.38 -18.81
C ASP A 7 51.16 24.29 -19.36
N SER A 8 49.97 23.70 -19.48
CA SER A 8 48.73 24.46 -19.29
C SER A 8 47.82 23.70 -18.33
N VAL A 9 47.95 24.08 -17.07
CA VAL A 9 47.01 23.84 -15.98
C VAL A 9 45.65 24.46 -16.31
N LEU A 10 44.58 23.67 -16.30
CA LEU A 10 43.27 24.17 -15.91
C LEU A 10 42.44 23.12 -15.19
N ARG A 11 42.38 23.31 -13.86
CA ARG A 11 41.36 22.80 -12.94
C ARG A 11 39.96 23.05 -13.52
N ALA A 12 39.12 22.02 -13.53
CA ALA A 12 37.67 22.19 -13.49
C ALA A 12 37.11 21.28 -12.39
N SER A 13 36.82 21.89 -11.24
CA SER A 13 35.97 21.33 -10.20
C SER A 13 34.57 21.12 -10.78
N GLY A 14 34.23 19.88 -11.11
CA GLY A 14 32.87 19.46 -11.48
C GLY A 14 32.14 18.96 -10.26
N ALA A 15 31.02 19.61 -9.94
CA ALA A 15 30.25 19.49 -8.72
C ALA A 15 29.86 18.04 -8.34
N ILE A 16 29.95 17.77 -7.04
CA ILE A 16 29.29 16.64 -6.39
C ILE A 16 27.78 16.85 -6.58
N CYS A 17 27.16 16.03 -7.43
CA CYS A 17 25.71 15.96 -7.52
C CYS A 17 25.18 15.49 -6.16
N ALA A 18 24.73 16.46 -5.35
CA ALA A 18 23.97 16.19 -4.15
C ALA A 18 22.68 15.48 -4.56
N ALA A 19 22.67 14.14 -4.43
CA ALA A 19 21.46 13.36 -4.44
C ALA A 19 20.54 13.97 -3.37
N SER A 20 19.50 14.65 -3.81
CA SER A 20 18.44 15.14 -2.94
C SER A 20 17.79 13.91 -2.33
N SER A 21 18.19 13.57 -1.10
CA SER A 21 17.51 12.60 -0.28
C SER A 21 16.19 13.22 0.15
N GLU A 22 15.17 13.08 -0.68
CA GLU A 22 13.80 13.28 -0.21
C GLU A 22 13.58 12.35 1.00
N PRO A 23 13.16 12.88 2.16
CA PRO A 23 12.80 12.00 3.26
C PRO A 23 11.61 11.18 2.78
N SER A 24 11.82 9.87 2.60
CA SER A 24 10.76 8.92 2.33
C SER A 24 9.73 9.07 3.43
N ARG A 25 8.64 9.81 3.18
CA ARG A 25 7.48 9.86 4.08
C ARG A 25 6.96 8.45 4.10
N GLN A 26 7.40 7.66 5.08
CA GLN A 26 6.81 6.37 5.38
C GLN A 26 5.36 6.64 5.73
N ARG A 27 4.48 6.56 4.71
CA ARG A 27 3.04 6.82 4.83
C ARG A 27 2.55 5.77 5.83
N ALA A 28 2.33 6.19 7.08
CA ALA A 28 1.91 5.29 8.14
C ALA A 28 0.73 4.46 7.64
N ARG A 29 0.89 3.12 7.63
CA ARG A 29 -0.15 2.21 7.13
C ARG A 29 -1.37 2.39 8.04
N LYS A 30 -2.38 3.11 7.54
CA LYS A 30 -3.64 3.33 8.26
C LYS A 30 -4.34 1.98 8.44
N ARG A 31 -4.30 1.47 9.67
CA ARG A 31 -4.92 0.20 10.06
C ARG A 31 -6.44 0.30 9.97
N PHE A 32 -7.08 -0.82 9.65
CA PHE A 32 -8.53 -0.94 9.74
C PHE A 32 -8.98 -0.94 11.19
N LYS A 33 -10.07 -0.24 11.47
CA LYS A 33 -10.78 -0.31 12.76
C LYS A 33 -11.91 -1.33 12.69
N ILE A 34 -12.41 -1.76 13.84
CA ILE A 34 -13.52 -2.73 13.94
C ILE A 34 -14.75 -2.22 13.16
N ASP A 35 -15.14 -0.95 13.33
CA ASP A 35 -16.29 -0.39 12.61
C ASP A 35 -16.09 -0.40 11.08
N GLU A 36 -14.86 -0.17 10.62
CA GLU A 36 -14.49 -0.23 9.20
C GLU A 36 -14.56 -1.69 8.69
N ASP A 37 -14.17 -2.67 9.52
CA ASP A 37 -14.28 -4.09 9.18
C ASP A 37 -15.73 -4.54 9.07
N LEU A 38 -16.59 -4.12 10.01
CA LEU A 38 -18.03 -4.43 9.96
C LEU A 38 -18.69 -3.83 8.72
N LEU A 39 -18.35 -2.58 8.40
CA LEU A 39 -18.84 -1.92 7.19
C LEU A 39 -18.34 -2.63 5.93
N LEU A 40 -17.06 -2.98 5.88
CA LEU A 40 -16.47 -3.74 4.78
C LEU A 40 -17.18 -5.08 4.56
N LEU A 41 -17.39 -5.86 5.62
CA LEU A 41 -18.05 -7.17 5.52
C LEU A 41 -19.51 -7.04 5.06
N ARG A 42 -20.24 -6.02 5.54
CA ARG A 42 -21.60 -5.73 5.06
C ARG A 42 -21.64 -5.47 3.56
N GLU A 43 -20.71 -4.66 3.07
CA GLU A 43 -20.65 -4.34 1.64
C GLU A 43 -20.24 -5.55 0.79
N VAL A 44 -19.30 -6.36 1.28
CA VAL A 44 -18.90 -7.62 0.63
C VAL A 44 -20.10 -8.57 0.53
N VAL A 45 -20.93 -8.69 1.57
CA VAL A 45 -22.15 -9.51 1.52
C VAL A 45 -23.17 -8.93 0.54
N ALA A 46 -23.35 -7.60 0.53
CA ALA A 46 -24.32 -6.95 -0.36
C ALA A 46 -23.98 -7.07 -1.85
N GLN A 47 -22.70 -6.92 -2.20
CA GLN A 47 -22.25 -6.99 -3.59
C GLN A 47 -21.92 -8.42 -4.05
N ASN A 48 -21.51 -9.27 -3.10
CA ASN A 48 -20.99 -10.61 -3.31
C ASN A 48 -19.90 -10.68 -4.40
N PRO A 49 -18.70 -10.11 -4.14
CA PRO A 49 -17.61 -10.09 -5.10
C PRO A 49 -16.89 -11.44 -5.26
N PHE A 50 -17.30 -12.48 -4.52
CA PHE A 50 -16.82 -13.84 -4.70
C PHE A 50 -17.54 -14.54 -5.87
N GLU A 51 -18.82 -14.24 -6.08
CA GLU A 51 -19.56 -14.67 -7.27
C GLU A 51 -19.32 -13.73 -8.47
N ARG A 52 -19.20 -12.41 -8.20
CA ARG A 52 -19.05 -11.37 -9.22
C ARG A 52 -17.78 -10.54 -9.01
N PRO A 53 -16.59 -10.99 -9.46
CA PRO A 53 -15.30 -10.36 -9.17
C PRO A 53 -15.19 -8.87 -9.57
N GLU A 54 -15.94 -8.43 -10.57
CA GLU A 54 -16.01 -7.05 -11.04
C GLU A 54 -16.56 -6.09 -9.96
N THR A 55 -17.39 -6.59 -9.05
CA THR A 55 -18.03 -5.79 -7.99
C THR A 55 -17.08 -5.40 -6.86
N TRP A 56 -15.84 -5.94 -6.84
CA TRP A 56 -14.80 -5.49 -5.90
C TRP A 56 -14.55 -3.98 -5.98
N ASN A 57 -14.71 -3.37 -7.17
CA ASN A 57 -14.57 -1.92 -7.32
C ASN A 57 -15.71 -1.16 -6.64
N ALA A 58 -16.95 -1.66 -6.72
CA ALA A 58 -18.09 -1.07 -6.02
C ALA A 58 -17.89 -1.15 -4.49
N VAL A 59 -17.45 -2.31 -3.99
CA VAL A 59 -17.11 -2.47 -2.56
C VAL A 59 -16.06 -1.46 -2.13
N LEU A 60 -14.97 -1.31 -2.90
CA LEU A 60 -13.91 -0.34 -2.60
C LEU A 60 -14.46 1.09 -2.54
N GLN A 61 -15.24 1.49 -3.55
CA GLN A 61 -15.78 2.85 -3.64
C GLN A 61 -16.71 3.16 -2.48
N ASN A 62 -17.64 2.26 -2.16
CA ASN A 62 -18.59 2.45 -1.08
C ASN A 62 -17.89 2.51 0.29
N VAL A 63 -16.94 1.62 0.55
CA VAL A 63 -16.18 1.60 1.79
C VAL A 63 -15.29 2.86 1.90
N ALA A 64 -14.56 3.23 0.86
CA ALA A 64 -13.70 4.42 0.87
C ALA A 64 -14.51 5.70 1.07
N PHE A 65 -15.71 5.78 0.49
CA PHE A 65 -16.64 6.90 0.66
C PHE A 65 -17.08 7.04 2.12
N VAL A 66 -17.56 5.96 2.74
CA VAL A 66 -18.06 6.04 4.13
C VAL A 66 -16.93 6.24 5.15
N VAL A 67 -15.79 5.58 4.94
CA VAL A 67 -14.63 5.72 5.84
C VAL A 67 -13.95 7.10 5.68
N GLY A 68 -14.15 7.78 4.55
CA GLY A 68 -13.59 9.10 4.29
C GLY A 68 -12.07 9.08 4.09
N ARG A 69 -11.52 8.00 3.53
CA ARG A 69 -10.09 7.90 3.21
C ARG A 69 -9.82 7.08 1.95
N GLU A 70 -8.71 7.41 1.29
CA GLU A 70 -8.20 6.62 0.17
C GLU A 70 -7.83 5.20 0.61
N MET A 71 -8.26 4.23 -0.19
CA MET A 71 -8.00 2.81 0.00
C MET A 71 -7.66 2.19 -1.36
N THR A 72 -6.93 1.07 -1.34
CA THR A 72 -6.62 0.33 -2.56
C THR A 72 -7.40 -0.97 -2.58
N LEU A 73 -7.74 -1.44 -3.78
CA LEU A 73 -8.45 -2.70 -3.99
C LEU A 73 -7.71 -3.87 -3.32
N ARG A 74 -6.37 -3.87 -3.42
CA ARG A 74 -5.51 -4.85 -2.77
C ARG A 74 -5.63 -4.83 -1.26
N ALA A 75 -5.65 -3.64 -0.63
CA ALA A 75 -5.78 -3.52 0.81
C ALA A 75 -7.15 -4.01 1.31
N VAL A 76 -8.21 -3.71 0.57
CA VAL A 76 -9.58 -4.16 0.86
C VAL A 76 -9.68 -5.68 0.78
N ARG A 77 -9.27 -6.29 -0.34
CA ARG A 77 -9.29 -7.75 -0.52
C ARG A 77 -8.47 -8.46 0.56
N ARG A 78 -7.25 -7.97 0.79
CA ARG A 78 -6.37 -8.54 1.81
C ARG A 78 -7.00 -8.45 3.21
N ARG A 79 -7.72 -7.38 3.51
CA ARG A 79 -8.40 -7.26 4.80
C ARG A 79 -9.50 -8.30 4.96
N VAL A 80 -10.31 -8.51 3.92
CA VAL A 80 -11.37 -9.55 3.92
C VAL A 80 -10.76 -10.94 4.11
N GLU A 81 -9.69 -11.26 3.39
CA GLU A 81 -8.97 -12.55 3.56
C GLU A 81 -8.56 -12.77 5.02
N VAL A 82 -7.92 -11.78 5.64
CA VAL A 82 -7.47 -11.86 7.04
C VAL A 82 -8.64 -12.05 8.00
N LEU A 83 -9.77 -11.35 7.78
CA LEU A 83 -10.96 -11.50 8.63
C LEU A 83 -11.57 -12.90 8.51
N VAL A 84 -11.61 -13.48 7.31
CA VAL A 84 -12.06 -14.85 7.07
C VAL A 84 -11.11 -15.86 7.71
N GLU A 85 -9.80 -15.65 7.63
CA GLU A 85 -8.80 -16.50 8.30
C GLU A 85 -8.98 -16.49 9.82
N TYR A 86 -9.17 -15.31 10.43
CA TYR A 86 -9.44 -15.20 11.87
C TYR A 86 -10.72 -15.92 12.28
N PHE A 87 -11.79 -15.78 11.49
CA PHE A 87 -13.03 -16.49 11.74
C PHE A 87 -12.83 -18.01 11.68
N ARG A 88 -12.15 -18.52 10.66
CA ARG A 88 -11.84 -19.96 10.52
C ARG A 88 -10.99 -20.51 11.68
N GLN A 89 -10.04 -19.72 12.18
CA GLN A 89 -9.20 -20.12 13.33
C GLN A 89 -10.04 -20.24 14.60
N GLN A 90 -10.93 -19.28 14.88
CA GLN A 90 -11.84 -19.34 16.03
C GLN A 90 -12.89 -20.46 15.89
N ASP A 91 -13.37 -20.72 14.67
CA ASP A 91 -14.22 -21.88 14.40
C ASP A 91 -13.49 -23.19 14.69
N SER A 92 -12.21 -23.30 14.32
CA SER A 92 -11.41 -24.50 14.64
C SER A 92 -11.15 -24.69 16.14
N GLU A 93 -11.06 -23.60 16.91
CA GLU A 93 -11.01 -23.66 18.38
C GLU A 93 -12.35 -24.15 18.97
N ASN A 94 -13.47 -23.80 18.34
CA ASN A 94 -14.82 -24.19 18.79
C ASN A 94 -15.28 -25.57 18.28
N LEU A 95 -14.68 -26.11 17.22
CA LEU A 95 -15.05 -27.40 16.59
C LEU A 95 -14.33 -28.63 17.20
N GLY A 96 -13.68 -28.50 18.36
CA GLY A 96 -12.79 -29.54 18.88
C GLY A 96 -12.87 -29.82 20.39
N LYS A 97 -13.99 -30.40 20.85
CA LYS A 97 -14.03 -31.57 21.76
C LYS A 97 -15.18 -32.47 21.38
#